data_AF-A0AAV1E193-F1
#
_entry.id   AF-A0AAV1E193-F1
#
_cell.length_a   1.000
_cell.length_b   1.000
_cell.length_c   1.000
_cell.angle_alpha   90.00
_cell.angle_beta   90.00
_cell.angle_gamma   90.00
#
_symmetry.space_group_name_H-M   'P 1'
#
loop_
_entity.id
_entity.type
_entity.pdbx_description
1 polymer ?
#
loop_
_entity_poly.entity_id
_entity_poly.type
_entity_poly.pdbx_seq_one_letter_code
_entity_poly.pdbx_strand_id
1 'polypeptide(L)'
;MAKKVAFLLAIVSISMIATLAHGFPDDGSSKAVEEWPNRFPTAEPINIKFRLYLNNILTTVPPASVAVAKASTTDSTPTSFGLVRVIDGPMAEQPMTENPNATVVARVQGLGVFSSQTEVGILEALSFVFVDGEFKGSTLTALGRLAPAEGWSDISVVGGAGVFRRAQGTIASRIYYIDPTVGDVQEMIFDFDYYPKTTTSQE
;
A
#
# COMPACT_ATOMS: atom_id res chain seq x y z
N MET A 1 -2.86 -35.09 -11.89
CA MET A 1 -3.30 -34.13 -12.92
C MET A 1 -3.10 -32.68 -12.46
N ALA A 2 -3.56 -32.30 -11.26
CA ALA A 2 -3.44 -30.94 -10.70
C ALA A 2 -2.02 -30.33 -10.67
N LYS A 3 -0.98 -31.11 -10.32
CA LYS A 3 0.41 -30.62 -10.28
C LYS A 3 0.97 -30.23 -11.67
N LYS A 4 0.51 -30.87 -12.74
CA LYS A 4 0.93 -30.56 -14.12
C LYS A 4 0.24 -29.29 -14.64
N VAL A 5 -1.01 -29.06 -14.25
CA VAL A 5 -1.79 -27.87 -14.61
C VAL A 5 -1.25 -26.62 -13.89
N ALA A 6 -0.93 -26.73 -12.60
CA ALA A 6 -0.32 -25.62 -11.85
C ALA A 6 1.06 -25.21 -12.40
N PHE A 7 1.87 -26.18 -12.82
CA PHE A 7 3.18 -25.92 -13.44
C PHE A 7 3.05 -25.24 -14.82
N LEU A 8 2.07 -25.64 -15.63
CA LEU A 8 1.77 -25.00 -16.91
C LEU A 8 1.28 -23.55 -16.73
N LEU A 9 0.42 -23.27 -15.75
CA LEU A 9 -0.03 -21.91 -15.46
C LEU A 9 1.10 -20.99 -14.98
N ALA A 10 2.03 -21.51 -14.17
CA ALA A 10 3.21 -20.76 -13.75
C ALA A 10 4.17 -20.43 -14.91
N ILE A 11 4.34 -21.33 -15.88
CA ILE A 11 5.16 -21.06 -17.06
C ILE A 11 4.50 -20.02 -17.97
N VAL A 12 3.18 -20.08 -18.14
CA VAL A 12 2.43 -19.09 -18.93
C VAL A 12 2.51 -17.70 -18.28
N SER A 13 2.36 -17.59 -16.95
CA SER A 13 2.48 -16.29 -16.26
C SER A 13 3.89 -15.70 -16.35
N ILE A 14 4.94 -16.51 -16.18
CA ILE A 14 6.34 -16.05 -16.33
C ILE A 14 6.62 -15.62 -17.78
N SER A 15 6.09 -16.35 -18.78
CA SER A 15 6.25 -15.98 -20.20
C SER A 15 5.55 -14.67 -20.58
N MET A 16 4.37 -14.39 -20.00
CA MET A 16 3.67 -13.11 -20.19
C MET A 16 4.50 -11.95 -19.62
N ILE A 17 5.08 -12.11 -18.43
CA ILE A 17 5.93 -11.11 -17.80
C ILE A 17 7.21 -10.86 -18.62
N ALA A 18 7.87 -11.93 -19.12
CA ALA A 18 9.08 -11.79 -19.92
C ALA A 18 8.84 -11.13 -21.30
N THR A 19 7.70 -11.40 -21.92
CA THR A 19 7.31 -10.76 -23.20
C THR A 19 6.94 -9.29 -23.00
N LEU A 20 6.32 -8.95 -21.86
CA LEU A 20 6.06 -7.56 -21.48
C LEU A 20 7.35 -6.80 -21.18
N ALA A 21 8.32 -7.42 -20.49
CA ALA A 21 9.58 -6.79 -20.10
C ALA A 21 10.43 -6.29 -21.30
N HIS A 22 10.44 -7.01 -22.43
CA HIS A 22 11.18 -6.63 -23.64
C HIS A 22 10.42 -5.65 -24.55
N GLY A 23 9.14 -5.39 -24.24
CA GLY A 23 8.27 -4.51 -25.02
C GLY A 23 7.93 -3.18 -24.33
N PHE A 24 8.42 -2.93 -23.10
CA PHE A 24 8.27 -1.62 -22.48
C PHE A 24 9.18 -0.61 -23.20
N PRO A 25 8.61 0.42 -23.84
CA PRO A 25 9.42 1.52 -24.35
C PRO A 25 10.22 2.11 -23.19
N ASP A 26 11.49 2.46 -23.41
CA ASP A 26 12.22 3.31 -22.48
C ASP A 26 11.48 4.66 -22.44
N ASP A 27 10.68 4.85 -21.40
CA ASP A 27 9.89 6.05 -21.15
C ASP A 27 10.77 7.20 -20.61
N GLY A 28 12.09 7.01 -20.60
CA GLY A 28 13.07 7.94 -20.08
C GLY A 28 13.17 7.92 -18.55
N SER A 29 12.50 6.97 -17.87
CA SER A 29 12.62 6.81 -16.42
C SER A 29 14.05 6.53 -15.97
N SER A 30 14.79 5.72 -16.74
CA SER A 30 16.21 5.40 -16.52
C SER A 30 17.09 6.66 -16.58
N LYS A 31 16.98 7.45 -17.65
CA LYS A 31 17.69 8.74 -17.80
C LYS A 31 17.28 9.75 -16.74
N ALA A 32 16.01 9.80 -16.35
CA ALA A 32 15.54 10.64 -15.25
C ALA A 32 16.12 10.23 -13.89
N VAL A 33 16.49 8.96 -13.71
CA VAL A 33 17.20 8.46 -12.54
C VAL A 33 18.68 8.84 -12.57
N GLU A 34 19.32 8.81 -13.74
CA GLU A 34 20.74 9.16 -13.89
C GLU A 34 21.01 10.67 -13.82
N GLU A 35 20.10 11.49 -14.36
CA GLU A 35 20.20 12.95 -14.32
C GLU A 35 19.78 13.56 -12.97
N TRP A 36 19.29 12.74 -12.03
CA TRP A 36 18.76 13.18 -10.74
C TRP A 36 19.71 14.03 -9.90
N PRO A 37 21.00 13.67 -9.73
CA PRO A 37 21.91 14.45 -8.89
C PRO A 37 22.03 15.92 -9.34
N ASN A 38 21.80 16.17 -10.64
CA ASN A 38 21.94 17.49 -11.26
C ASN A 38 20.61 18.25 -11.41
N ARG A 39 19.47 17.63 -11.07
CA ARG A 39 18.11 18.19 -11.24
C ARG A 39 17.41 18.54 -9.92
N PHE A 40 18.13 18.64 -8.80
CA PHE A 40 17.57 19.25 -7.59
C PHE A 40 17.87 20.75 -7.60
N PRO A 41 16.96 21.62 -8.09
CA PRO A 41 16.97 22.99 -7.59
C PRO A 41 16.53 22.95 -6.12
N THR A 42 16.84 24.04 -5.43
CA THR A 42 16.42 24.49 -4.11
C THR A 42 14.89 24.56 -3.89
N ALA A 43 14.11 23.62 -4.44
CA ALA A 43 12.66 23.60 -4.32
C ALA A 43 12.26 23.24 -2.90
N GLU A 44 11.48 24.13 -2.28
CA GLU A 44 10.88 23.90 -0.97
C GLU A 44 9.92 22.70 -1.03
N PRO A 45 9.88 21.86 0.02
CA PRO A 45 8.93 20.76 0.09
C PRO A 45 7.49 21.27 0.10
N ILE A 46 6.59 20.51 -0.54
CA ILE A 46 5.15 20.68 -0.40
C ILE A 46 4.66 19.71 0.67
N ASN A 47 4.09 20.24 1.74
CA ASN A 47 3.36 19.46 2.74
C ASN A 47 1.95 19.14 2.24
N ILE A 48 1.51 17.91 2.43
CA ILE A 48 0.16 17.47 2.10
C ILE A 48 -0.47 16.71 3.26
N LYS A 49 -1.78 16.93 3.44
CA LYS A 49 -2.59 16.21 4.42
C LYS A 49 -3.89 15.70 3.78
N PHE A 50 -4.17 14.43 3.97
CA PHE A 50 -5.46 13.85 3.59
C PHE A 50 -5.88 12.77 4.59
N ARG A 51 -7.19 12.54 4.68
CA ARG A 51 -7.80 11.49 5.47
C ARG A 51 -8.45 10.51 4.52
N LEU A 52 -8.08 9.24 4.60
CA LEU A 52 -8.59 8.18 3.74
C LEU A 52 -8.86 6.91 4.55
N TYR A 53 -9.62 6.01 3.95
CA TYR A 53 -10.10 4.78 4.58
C TYR A 53 -9.71 3.57 3.72
N LEU A 54 -8.87 2.69 4.25
CA LEU A 54 -8.57 1.39 3.65
C LEU A 54 -9.70 0.44 4.02
N ASN A 55 -10.37 -0.13 3.01
CA ASN A 55 -11.46 -1.07 3.21
C ASN A 55 -10.92 -2.49 3.00
N ASN A 56 -10.49 -3.12 4.09
CA ASN A 56 -9.92 -4.47 4.11
C ASN A 56 -11.02 -5.53 4.27
N ILE A 57 -11.91 -5.60 3.29
CA ILE A 57 -13.05 -6.53 3.32
C ILE A 57 -12.62 -7.91 2.83
N LEU A 58 -12.78 -8.91 3.70
CA LEU A 58 -12.36 -10.31 3.47
C LEU A 58 -13.39 -11.12 2.68
N THR A 59 -14.62 -10.63 2.61
CA THR A 59 -15.75 -11.31 1.94
C THR A 59 -15.99 -10.83 0.51
N THR A 60 -15.24 -9.85 0.01
CA THR A 60 -15.32 -9.42 -1.40
C THR A 60 -14.77 -10.50 -2.34
N VAL A 61 -15.11 -10.40 -3.62
CA VAL A 61 -14.58 -11.28 -4.67
C VAL A 61 -13.91 -10.41 -5.74
N PRO A 62 -12.56 -10.41 -5.85
CA PRO A 62 -11.59 -11.06 -4.95
C PRO A 62 -11.53 -10.40 -3.55
N PRO A 63 -11.06 -11.11 -2.51
CA PRO A 63 -10.92 -10.57 -1.17
C PRO A 63 -9.82 -9.50 -1.11
N ALA A 64 -10.02 -8.45 -0.32
CA ALA A 64 -9.03 -7.37 -0.17
C ALA A 64 -7.76 -7.83 0.58
N SER A 65 -7.84 -8.92 1.35
CA SER A 65 -6.68 -9.51 2.00
C SER A 65 -6.79 -11.02 2.16
N VAL A 66 -5.68 -11.72 1.95
CA VAL A 66 -5.57 -13.17 2.08
C VAL A 66 -4.41 -13.56 2.99
N ALA A 67 -4.63 -14.53 3.88
CA ALA A 67 -3.56 -15.14 4.66
C ALA A 67 -2.68 -16.02 3.77
N VAL A 68 -1.37 -15.77 3.77
CA VAL A 68 -0.40 -16.47 2.91
C VAL A 68 0.59 -17.33 3.69
N ALA A 69 0.77 -17.06 4.99
CA ALA A 69 1.55 -17.89 5.88
C ALA A 69 1.03 -17.80 7.32
N LYS A 70 1.18 -18.88 8.08
CA LYS A 70 0.98 -18.92 9.53
C LYS A 70 1.90 -19.94 10.18
N ALA A 71 2.29 -19.72 11.43
CA ALA A 71 2.97 -20.71 12.23
C ALA A 71 1.98 -21.79 12.72
N SER A 72 2.49 -22.97 13.10
CA SER A 72 1.66 -24.02 13.71
C SER A 72 1.03 -23.62 15.03
N THR A 73 1.61 -22.62 15.70
CA THR A 73 1.13 -22.06 16.98
C THR A 73 0.24 -20.84 16.80
N THR A 74 0.11 -20.27 15.60
CA THR A 74 -0.61 -19.01 15.36
C THR A 74 -2.03 -19.03 15.92
N ASP A 75 -2.80 -20.07 15.59
CA ASP A 75 -4.21 -20.21 16.02
C ASP A 75 -4.37 -20.40 17.53
N SER A 76 -3.29 -20.78 18.23
CA SER A 76 -3.29 -20.97 19.69
C SER A 76 -2.84 -19.73 20.48
N THR A 77 -2.37 -18.69 19.78
CA THR A 77 -1.93 -17.44 20.41
C THR A 77 -3.08 -16.43 20.42
N PRO A 78 -3.26 -15.66 21.50
CA PRO A 78 -4.31 -14.63 21.55
C PRO A 78 -4.03 -13.45 20.60
N THR A 79 -2.81 -13.35 20.07
CA THR A 79 -2.35 -12.25 19.22
C THR A 79 -2.26 -12.63 17.74
N SER A 80 -2.56 -13.88 17.38
CA SER A 80 -2.30 -14.44 16.04
C SER A 80 -0.84 -14.32 15.60
N PHE A 81 0.11 -14.38 16.54
CA PHE A 81 1.54 -14.25 16.27
C PHE A 81 1.99 -15.21 15.15
N GLY A 82 2.72 -14.68 14.18
CA GLY A 82 3.21 -15.42 13.02
C GLY A 82 2.25 -15.49 11.82
N LEU A 83 1.06 -14.87 11.91
CA LEU A 83 0.17 -14.72 10.76
C LEU A 83 0.72 -13.65 9.79
N VAL A 84 0.81 -14.00 8.51
CA VAL A 84 1.16 -13.09 7.40
C VAL A 84 0.00 -13.00 6.42
N ARG A 85 -0.43 -11.78 6.13
CA ARG A 85 -1.46 -11.50 5.13
C ARG A 85 -0.91 -10.62 4.01
N VAL A 86 -1.30 -10.93 2.77
CA VAL A 86 -1.17 -10.02 1.63
C VAL A 86 -2.41 -9.16 1.56
N ILE A 87 -2.23 -7.88 1.23
CA ILE A 87 -3.29 -6.87 1.15
C ILE A 87 -3.28 -6.29 -0.28
N ASP A 88 -4.46 -6.17 -0.88
CA ASP A 88 -4.76 -5.43 -2.10
C ASP A 88 -6.19 -4.86 -2.00
N GLY A 89 -6.36 -3.81 -1.21
CA GLY A 89 -7.65 -3.23 -0.84
C GLY A 89 -7.90 -1.84 -1.41
N PRO A 90 -9.17 -1.45 -1.66
CA PRO A 90 -9.50 -0.09 -2.07
C PRO A 90 -9.35 0.89 -0.91
N MET A 91 -8.76 2.05 -1.20
CA MET A 91 -8.70 3.20 -0.30
C MET A 91 -9.56 4.34 -0.84
N ALA A 92 -10.51 4.78 -0.02
CA ALA A 92 -11.56 5.71 -0.39
C ALA A 92 -11.59 6.95 0.52
N GLU A 93 -12.27 8.00 0.05
CA GLU A 93 -12.43 9.26 0.79
C GLU A 93 -13.37 9.14 2.02
N GLN A 94 -14.19 8.09 2.05
CA GLN A 94 -15.13 7.78 3.13
C GLN A 94 -15.14 6.26 3.40
N PRO A 95 -15.55 5.81 4.61
CA PRO A 95 -15.76 4.39 4.88
C PRO A 95 -16.79 3.80 3.92
N MET A 96 -16.43 2.75 3.17
CA MET A 96 -17.37 2.11 2.24
C MET A 96 -18.47 1.31 2.95
N THR A 97 -18.27 1.00 4.24
CA THR A 97 -19.30 0.46 5.14
C THR A 97 -20.46 1.44 5.36
N GLU A 98 -20.21 2.75 5.22
CA GLU A 98 -21.22 3.79 5.35
C GLU A 98 -21.73 4.27 3.98
N ASN A 99 -20.81 4.45 3.03
CA ASN A 99 -21.12 4.86 1.67
C ASN A 99 -20.49 3.89 0.65
N PRO A 100 -21.25 2.88 0.16
CA PRO A 100 -20.74 1.90 -0.80
C PRO A 100 -20.25 2.50 -2.13
N ASN A 101 -20.66 3.74 -2.45
CA ASN A 101 -20.27 4.45 -3.67
C ASN A 101 -19.17 5.50 -3.42
N ALA A 102 -18.49 5.45 -2.27
CA ALA A 102 -17.38 6.35 -1.98
C ALA A 102 -16.30 6.26 -3.06
N THR A 103 -15.74 7.40 -3.45
CA THR A 103 -14.69 7.48 -4.47
C THR A 103 -13.44 6.76 -4.00
N VAL A 104 -12.99 5.78 -4.79
CA VAL A 104 -11.73 5.08 -4.56
C VAL A 104 -10.61 5.90 -5.21
N VAL A 105 -9.72 6.43 -4.39
CA VAL A 105 -8.61 7.30 -4.84
C VAL A 105 -7.29 6.55 -4.96
N ALA A 106 -7.15 5.44 -4.24
CA ALA A 106 -5.96 4.59 -4.28
C ALA A 106 -6.29 3.11 -4.06
N ARG A 107 -5.34 2.23 -4.42
CA ARG A 107 -5.28 0.86 -3.92
C ARG A 107 -4.13 0.73 -2.94
N VAL A 108 -4.33 0.01 -1.84
CA VAL A 108 -3.28 -0.30 -0.88
C VAL A 108 -2.82 -1.72 -1.09
N GLN A 109 -1.53 -1.87 -1.38
CA GLN A 109 -0.89 -3.14 -1.72
C GLN A 109 0.27 -3.39 -0.77
N GLY A 110 0.36 -4.59 -0.20
CA GLY A 110 1.45 -4.88 0.72
C GLY A 110 1.21 -6.07 1.64
N LEU A 111 1.81 -5.98 2.83
CA LEU A 111 1.80 -7.03 3.84
C LEU A 111 1.38 -6.50 5.20
N GLY A 112 0.57 -7.30 5.90
CA GLY A 112 0.33 -7.19 7.33
C GLY A 112 0.86 -8.44 8.04
N VAL A 113 1.73 -8.24 9.05
CA VAL A 113 2.37 -9.33 9.80
C VAL A 113 2.10 -9.20 11.28
N PHE A 114 1.38 -10.17 11.85
CA PHE A 114 1.09 -10.25 13.28
C PHE A 114 2.37 -10.64 14.02
N SER A 115 3.05 -9.63 14.57
CA SER A 115 4.45 -9.70 15.00
C SER A 115 4.66 -9.42 16.49
N SER A 116 3.59 -9.17 17.25
CA SER A 116 3.65 -9.04 18.71
C SER A 116 3.18 -10.32 19.42
N GLN A 117 3.91 -10.72 20.45
CA GLN A 117 3.59 -11.89 21.29
C GLN A 117 2.67 -11.54 22.47
N THR A 118 2.64 -10.27 22.89
CA THR A 118 1.96 -9.83 24.12
C THR A 118 0.62 -9.15 23.85
N GLU A 119 0.43 -8.61 22.65
CA GLU A 119 -0.80 -7.95 22.21
C GLU A 119 -0.97 -8.09 20.69
N VAL A 120 -2.14 -7.73 20.16
CA VAL A 120 -2.33 -7.68 18.71
C VAL A 120 -1.54 -6.50 18.15
N GLY A 121 -0.37 -6.80 17.59
CA GLY A 121 0.50 -5.83 16.92
C GLY A 121 0.84 -6.31 15.51
N ILE A 122 0.55 -5.47 14.52
CA ILE A 122 0.68 -5.79 13.11
C ILE A 122 1.78 -4.90 12.52
N LEU A 123 2.83 -5.50 11.98
CA LEU A 123 3.80 -4.78 11.14
C LEU A 123 3.16 -4.63 9.75
N GLU A 124 3.01 -3.40 9.31
CA GLU A 124 2.46 -3.04 8.01
C GLU A 124 3.56 -2.52 7.10
N ALA A 125 3.72 -3.14 5.94
CA ALA A 125 4.58 -2.69 4.85
C ALA A 125 3.71 -2.47 3.62
N LEU A 126 3.35 -1.20 3.37
CA LEU A 126 2.27 -0.83 2.46
C LEU A 126 2.75 0.10 1.35
N SER A 127 2.20 -0.09 0.16
CA SER A 127 2.28 0.83 -0.97
C SER A 127 0.88 1.34 -1.31
N PHE A 128 0.72 2.65 -1.32
CA PHE A 128 -0.50 3.35 -1.73
C PHE A 128 -0.36 3.71 -3.20
N VAL A 129 -1.09 3.02 -4.07
CA VAL A 129 -1.08 3.22 -5.53
C VAL A 129 -2.26 4.09 -5.90
N PHE A 130 -2.02 5.37 -6.18
CA PHE A 130 -3.08 6.32 -6.49
C PHE A 130 -3.63 6.08 -7.89
N VAL A 131 -4.95 5.96 -8.00
CA VAL A 131 -5.66 5.60 -9.25
C VAL A 131 -6.56 6.71 -9.77
N ASP A 132 -6.76 7.75 -8.98
CA ASP A 132 -7.60 8.90 -9.32
C ASP A 132 -6.98 10.23 -8.86
N GLY A 133 -7.55 11.34 -9.34
CA GLY A 133 -7.15 12.69 -8.98
C GLY A 133 -5.77 13.11 -9.50
N GLU A 134 -5.20 14.15 -8.89
CA GLU A 134 -3.92 14.76 -9.31
C GLU A 134 -2.70 13.83 -9.09
N PHE A 135 -2.82 12.86 -8.19
CA PHE A 135 -1.73 11.94 -7.85
C PHE A 135 -1.80 10.61 -8.60
N LYS A 136 -2.78 10.45 -9.51
CA LYS A 136 -2.96 9.22 -10.30
C LYS A 136 -1.65 8.76 -10.94
N GLY A 137 -1.34 7.48 -10.74
CA GLY A 137 -0.11 6.85 -11.23
C GLY A 137 1.13 7.05 -10.33
N SER A 138 1.03 7.84 -9.26
CA SER A 138 2.07 7.96 -8.24
C SER A 138 1.86 6.95 -7.12
N THR A 139 2.92 6.70 -6.34
CA THR A 139 2.84 5.80 -5.19
C THR A 139 3.46 6.40 -3.95
N LEU A 140 2.90 6.10 -2.79
CA LEU A 140 3.50 6.37 -1.48
C LEU A 140 3.86 5.03 -0.83
N THR A 141 4.97 4.95 -0.11
CA THR A 141 5.37 3.74 0.61
C THR A 141 5.45 4.04 2.10
N ALA A 142 4.85 3.17 2.91
CA ALA A 142 4.86 3.30 4.37
C ALA A 142 5.24 1.99 5.06
N LEU A 143 5.86 2.12 6.23
CA LEU A 143 6.28 1.02 7.08
C LEU A 143 6.03 1.40 8.54
N GLY A 144 5.37 0.54 9.31
CA GLY A 144 5.09 0.84 10.71
C GLY A 144 4.34 -0.25 11.45
N ARG A 145 4.07 0.00 12.73
CA ARG A 145 3.29 -0.89 13.59
C ARG A 145 1.88 -0.34 13.72
N LEU A 146 0.87 -1.15 13.41
CA LEU A 146 -0.52 -0.93 13.76
C LEU A 146 -0.87 -1.73 15.02
N ALA A 147 -1.43 -1.06 16.02
CA ALA A 147 -1.90 -1.66 17.26
C ALA A 147 -3.38 -1.33 17.50
N PRO A 148 -4.32 -2.20 17.09
CA PRO A 148 -5.75 -1.90 17.13
C PRO A 148 -6.29 -1.51 18.51
N ALA A 149 -5.69 -2.01 19.60
CA ALA A 149 -6.12 -1.72 20.97
C ALA A 149 -5.58 -0.39 21.54
N GLU A 150 -4.57 0.22 20.92
CA GLU A 150 -3.91 1.45 21.42
C GLU A 150 -4.54 2.74 20.86
N GLY A 151 -5.54 2.62 19.99
CA GLY A 151 -6.17 3.76 19.33
C GLY A 151 -5.43 4.15 18.05
N TRP A 152 -4.71 5.28 18.09
CA TRP A 152 -3.92 5.76 16.94
C TRP A 152 -2.49 5.24 16.99
N SER A 153 -2.01 4.72 15.86
CA SER A 153 -0.64 4.28 15.64
C SER A 153 0.05 5.16 14.60
N ASP A 154 1.31 5.51 14.83
CA ASP A 154 2.11 6.25 13.85
C ASP A 154 2.83 5.27 12.90
N ILE A 155 2.60 5.45 11.60
CA ILE A 155 3.24 4.68 10.53
C ILE A 155 4.10 5.65 9.72
N SER A 156 5.37 5.32 9.49
CA SER A 156 6.28 6.21 8.77
C SER A 156 6.06 6.13 7.27
N VAL A 157 5.96 7.28 6.61
CA VAL A 157 6.16 7.39 5.16
C VAL A 157 7.66 7.31 4.90
N VAL A 158 8.08 6.22 4.24
CA VAL A 158 9.50 5.93 4.00
C VAL A 158 9.94 6.28 2.57
N GLY A 159 9.00 6.71 1.73
CA GLY A 159 9.29 7.12 0.36
C GLY A 159 8.05 7.17 -0.53
N GLY A 160 8.30 7.33 -1.82
CA GLY A 160 7.28 7.28 -2.85
C GLY A 160 7.87 7.35 -4.26
N ALA A 161 7.03 7.14 -5.26
CA ALA A 161 7.36 7.23 -6.67
C ALA A 161 6.39 8.17 -7.40
N GLY A 162 6.70 8.47 -8.67
CA GLY A 162 5.97 9.49 -9.42
C GLY A 162 6.21 10.89 -8.82
N VAL A 163 5.12 11.59 -8.47
CA VAL A 163 5.18 12.91 -7.83
C VAL A 163 5.67 12.84 -6.39
N PHE A 164 5.41 11.75 -5.67
CA PHE A 164 5.80 11.55 -4.26
C PHE A 164 7.23 11.07 -4.07
N ARG A 165 8.07 11.37 -5.03
CA ARG A 165 9.49 11.06 -5.01
C ARG A 165 10.16 11.79 -3.85
N ARG A 166 10.89 11.04 -3.01
CA ARG A 166 11.46 11.52 -1.72
C ARG A 166 10.41 11.93 -0.68
N ALA A 167 9.17 11.44 -0.80
CA ALA A 167 8.18 11.70 0.23
C ALA A 167 8.63 11.16 1.60
N GLN A 168 8.45 11.96 2.63
CA GLN A 168 8.76 11.60 4.02
C GLN A 168 7.75 12.25 4.96
N GLY A 169 7.39 11.55 6.04
CA GLY A 169 6.37 12.02 6.97
C GLY A 169 5.74 10.88 7.74
N THR A 170 4.51 11.09 8.19
CA THR A 170 3.80 10.19 9.10
C THR A 170 2.37 9.96 8.64
N ILE A 171 1.86 8.78 8.94
CA ILE A 171 0.45 8.42 8.82
C ILE A 171 -0.03 8.05 10.21
N ALA A 172 -0.98 8.82 10.76
CA ALA A 172 -1.71 8.40 11.96
C ALA A 172 -2.81 7.43 11.52
N SER A 173 -2.78 6.21 12.04
CA SER A 173 -3.66 5.11 11.62
C SER A 173 -4.42 4.50 12.79
N ARG A 174 -5.68 4.12 12.57
CA ARG A 174 -6.46 3.32 13.54
C ARG A 174 -7.46 2.40 12.84
N ILE A 175 -7.92 1.38 13.55
CA ILE A 175 -9.08 0.61 13.11
C ILE A 175 -10.35 1.42 13.40
N TYR A 176 -11.05 1.80 12.33
CA TYR A 176 -12.31 2.56 12.38
C TYR A 176 -13.51 1.63 12.61
N TYR A 177 -13.49 0.49 11.92
CA TYR A 177 -14.51 -0.54 12.02
C TYR A 177 -13.85 -1.92 11.92
N ILE A 178 -14.37 -2.89 12.67
CA ILE A 178 -13.91 -4.28 12.58
C ILE A 178 -15.09 -5.23 12.80
N ASP A 179 -15.19 -6.20 11.90
CA ASP A 179 -16.02 -7.39 12.04
C ASP A 179 -15.15 -8.61 11.69
N PRO A 180 -14.92 -9.55 12.62
CA PRO A 180 -14.02 -10.68 12.40
C PRO A 180 -14.40 -11.59 11.21
N THR A 181 -15.65 -11.52 10.74
CA THR A 181 -16.16 -12.30 9.61
C THR A 181 -16.05 -11.51 8.31
N VAL A 182 -16.38 -10.21 8.36
CA VAL A 182 -16.44 -9.35 7.17
C VAL A 182 -15.09 -8.74 6.82
N GLY A 183 -14.31 -8.32 7.82
CA GLY A 183 -13.05 -7.59 7.67
C GLY A 183 -13.02 -6.30 8.48
N ASP A 184 -12.18 -5.36 8.07
CA ASP A 184 -11.98 -4.10 8.80
C ASP A 184 -11.93 -2.90 7.85
N VAL A 185 -12.18 -1.72 8.43
CA VAL A 185 -11.90 -0.43 7.81
C VAL A 185 -10.84 0.26 8.67
N GLN A 186 -9.71 0.59 8.06
CA GLN A 186 -8.62 1.30 8.68
C GLN A 186 -8.65 2.75 8.24
N GLU A 187 -8.77 3.66 9.20
CA GLU A 187 -8.72 5.11 8.97
C GLU A 187 -7.27 5.58 9.07
N MET A 188 -6.84 6.34 8.06
CA MET A 188 -5.48 6.83 7.92
C MET A 188 -5.48 8.33 7.64
N ILE A 189 -4.78 9.09 8.48
CA ILE A 189 -4.51 10.51 8.30
C ILE A 189 -3.05 10.66 7.89
N PHE A 190 -2.83 11.13 6.68
CA PHE A 190 -1.52 11.33 6.10
C PHE A 190 -1.05 12.76 6.39
N ASP A 191 0.22 12.91 6.74
CA ASP A 191 0.92 14.19 6.87
C ASP A 191 2.36 13.98 6.42
N PHE A 192 2.67 14.40 5.19
CA PHE A 192 3.99 14.20 4.61
C PHE A 192 4.38 15.31 3.66
N ASP A 193 5.70 15.44 3.50
CA ASP A 193 6.32 16.35 2.57
C ASP A 193 6.73 15.58 1.32
N TYR A 194 6.56 16.17 0.14
CA TYR A 194 7.17 15.69 -1.10
C TYR A 194 7.80 16.84 -1.89
N TYR A 195 8.72 16.50 -2.79
CA TYR A 195 9.44 17.47 -3.60
C TYR A 195 8.91 17.43 -5.03
N PRO A 196 8.13 18.43 -5.47
CA PRO A 196 7.60 18.45 -6.83
C PRO A 196 8.75 18.51 -7.84
N LYS A 197 8.57 17.87 -8.99
CA LYS A 197 9.46 18.12 -10.13
C LYS A 197 9.31 19.58 -10.51
N THR A 198 10.42 20.31 -10.58
CA THR A 198 10.42 21.61 -11.26
C THR A 198 10.15 21.35 -12.73
N THR A 199 9.01 21.83 -13.21
CA THR A 199 8.76 21.94 -14.64
C THR A 199 9.76 22.96 -15.15
N THR A 200 10.86 22.52 -15.76
CA THR A 200 11.62 23.43 -16.60
C THR A 200 10.68 23.78 -17.74
N SER A 201 10.13 24.99 -17.72
CA SER A 201 9.50 25.57 -18.89
C SER A 201 10.55 25.60 -20.00
N GLN A 202 10.41 24.72 -20.98
CA GLN A 202 10.98 24.80 -22.32
C GLN A 202 9.83 24.36 -23.25
N GLU A 203 9.18 25.32 -23.89
CA GLU A 203 9.41 25.74 -25.29
C GLU A 203 8.91 24.71 -26.30
#